data_AF-A0A7K8THD4-F1
#
_entry.id   AF-A0A7K8THD4-F1
#
_cell.length_a   1.000
_cell.length_b   1.000
_cell.length_c   1.000
_cell.angle_alpha   90.00
_cell.angle_beta   90.00
_cell.angle_gamma   90.00
#
_symmetry.space_group_name_H-M   'P 1'
#
loop_
_entity.id
_entity.type
_entity.pdbx_description
1 polymer ?
#
loop_
_entity_poly.entity_id
_entity_poly.type
_entity_poly.pdbx_seq_one_letter_code
_entity_poly.pdbx_strand_id
1 'polypeptide(L)'
;GLTVSVPGMEKALHQYTLEPSDKPFDMKTVPLATAPIFEQKPGNTRASFGLSLSVSSSSPLCAEQLAAIPEFKSLGPLFKSSEPVQLTEAETEYFVRCIKHVFTNHIVFQ
;
A
#
# COMPACT_ATOMS: atom_id res chain seq x y z
N GLY A 1 -18.59 10.71 -4.21
CA GLY A 1 -17.72 10.65 -3.02
C GLY A 1 -16.42 11.36 -3.34
N LEU A 2 -15.85 12.09 -2.39
CA LEU A 2 -14.58 12.81 -2.60
C LEU A 2 -13.43 11.81 -2.71
N THR A 3 -12.83 11.73 -3.90
CA THR A 3 -11.65 10.92 -4.19
C THR A 3 -10.41 11.77 -3.91
N VAL A 4 -9.90 11.80 -2.68
CA VAL A 4 -8.62 12.45 -2.36
C VAL A 4 -7.72 11.47 -1.65
N SER A 5 -6.39 11.54 -1.89
CA SER A 5 -5.44 10.69 -1.17
C SER A 5 -5.14 11.28 0.21
N VAL A 6 -5.06 10.43 1.24
CA VAL A 6 -4.68 10.83 2.62
C VAL A 6 -3.35 11.61 2.64
N PRO A 7 -2.25 11.15 2.01
CA PRO A 7 -1.00 11.91 2.00
C PRO A 7 -1.09 13.23 1.21
N GLY A 8 -1.91 13.30 0.15
CA GLY A 8 -2.16 14.54 -0.58
C GLY A 8 -2.90 15.57 0.28
N MET A 9 -3.86 15.10 1.09
CA MET A 9 -4.63 15.94 2.02
C MET A 9 -3.76 16.50 3.13
N GLU A 10 -2.90 15.67 3.74
CA GLU A 10 -1.95 16.10 4.77
C GLU A 10 -1.02 17.22 4.25
N LYS A 11 -0.42 17.01 3.07
CA LYS A 11 0.47 18.00 2.45
C LYS A 11 -0.24 19.32 2.14
N ALA A 12 -1.47 19.25 1.63
CA ALA A 12 -2.25 20.43 1.29
C ALA A 12 -2.64 21.24 2.53
N LEU A 13 -3.04 20.58 3.62
CA LEU A 13 -3.36 21.24 4.89
C LEU A 13 -2.12 21.86 5.55
N HIS A 14 -0.99 21.15 5.50
CA HIS A 14 0.27 21.66 6.02
C HIS A 14 0.71 22.93 5.28
N GLN A 15 0.66 22.92 3.94
CA GLN A 15 0.99 24.09 3.12
C GLN A 15 0.06 25.27 3.40
N TYR A 16 -1.25 25.01 3.53
CA TYR A 16 -2.22 26.05 3.88
C TYR A 16 -1.96 26.70 5.24
N THR A 17 -1.39 25.95 6.18
CA THR A 17 -1.01 26.49 7.51
C THR A 17 0.26 27.33 7.45
N LEU A 18 1.16 27.05 6.50
CA LEU A 18 2.41 27.78 6.31
C LEU A 18 2.21 29.09 5.55
N GLU A 19 1.21 29.17 4.68
CA GLU A 19 0.88 30.40 3.95
C GLU A 19 -0.37 31.07 4.53
N PRO A 20 -0.22 32.21 5.24
CA PRO A 20 -1.37 32.93 5.77
C PRO A 20 -2.30 33.36 4.62
N SER A 21 -3.51 32.82 4.62
CA SER A 21 -4.52 33.04 3.59
C SER A 21 -5.87 33.30 4.23
N ASP A 22 -6.54 34.38 3.83
CA ASP A 22 -7.91 34.71 4.25
C ASP A 22 -8.98 33.85 3.54
N LYS A 23 -8.57 33.02 2.57
CA LYS A 23 -9.48 32.15 1.81
C LYS A 23 -9.60 30.80 2.50
N PRO A 24 -10.81 30.24 2.66
CA PRO A 24 -10.98 28.91 3.24
C PRO A 24 -10.30 27.84 2.37
N PHE A 25 -9.83 26.78 3.02
CA PHE A 25 -9.21 25.63 2.35
C PHE A 25 -10.17 24.99 1.33
N ASP A 26 -9.75 24.91 0.06
CA ASP A 26 -10.54 24.29 -1.00
C ASP A 26 -10.11 22.84 -1.21
N MET A 27 -11.01 21.91 -0.90
CA MET A 27 -10.75 20.48 -1.02
C MET A 27 -10.51 20.01 -2.47
N LYS A 28 -10.84 20.84 -3.48
CA LYS A 28 -10.55 20.54 -4.90
C LYS A 28 -9.09 20.74 -5.28
N THR A 29 -8.30 21.44 -4.46
CA THR A 29 -6.87 21.68 -4.71
C THR A 29 -5.98 20.53 -4.23
N VAL A 30 -6.56 19.55 -3.55
CA VAL A 30 -5.85 18.38 -3.04
C VAL A 30 -5.54 17.41 -4.20
N PRO A 31 -4.25 17.12 -4.48
CA PRO A 31 -3.88 16.19 -5.55
C PRO A 31 -4.39 14.76 -5.27
N LEU A 32 -5.01 14.13 -6.27
CA LEU A 32 -5.49 12.75 -6.17
C LEU A 32 -4.35 11.72 -6.03
N ALA A 33 -3.18 12.03 -6.56
CA ALA A 33 -2.03 11.15 -6.59
C ALA A 33 -0.79 11.91 -6.12
N THR A 34 -0.33 11.64 -4.90
CA THR A 34 1.04 11.93 -4.53
C THR A 34 1.91 10.91 -5.27
N ALA A 35 2.45 11.29 -6.42
CA ALA A 35 3.51 10.51 -7.05
C ALA A 35 4.63 10.30 -6.01
N PRO A 36 5.14 9.07 -5.83
CA PRO A 36 6.25 8.86 -4.92
C PRO A 36 7.42 9.71 -5.40
N ILE A 37 7.87 10.65 -4.57
CA ILE A 37 9.17 11.30 -4.77
C ILE A 37 10.20 10.23 -4.47
N PHE A 38 10.62 9.53 -5.53
CA PHE A 38 11.78 8.67 -5.51
C PHE A 38 12.99 9.58 -5.69
N GLU A 39 13.70 9.89 -4.59
CA GLU A 39 15.06 10.40 -4.69
C GLU A 39 15.91 9.32 -5.38
N GLN A 40 16.18 9.52 -6.67
CA GLN A 40 17.09 8.69 -7.44
C GLN A 40 18.52 8.89 -6.93
N LYS A 41 19.10 7.83 -6.37
CA LYS A 41 20.56 7.63 -6.36
C LYS A 41 20.86 6.36 -7.17
N PRO A 42 21.72 6.42 -8.21
CA PRO A 42 21.88 5.32 -9.16
C PRO A 42 22.83 4.26 -8.59
N GLY A 43 22.55 2.98 -8.83
CA GLY A 43 23.53 1.93 -8.54
C GLY A 43 23.02 0.49 -8.63
N ASN A 44 23.19 -0.10 -9.81
CA ASN A 44 23.36 -1.53 -10.12
C ASN A 44 22.17 -2.51 -10.15
N THR A 45 21.93 -2.92 -11.40
CA THR A 45 21.18 -4.04 -11.97
C THR A 45 21.48 -5.41 -11.33
N ARG A 46 20.43 -6.20 -11.08
CA ARG A 46 20.38 -7.63 -11.48
C ARG A 46 18.95 -8.18 -11.49
N ALA A 47 18.66 -8.92 -12.56
CA ALA A 47 17.52 -9.79 -12.87
C ALA A 47 17.06 -10.63 -11.65
N SER A 48 15.82 -11.10 -11.48
CA SER A 48 14.62 -11.24 -12.31
C SER A 48 13.52 -11.91 -11.45
N PHE A 49 12.27 -11.82 -11.89
CA PHE A 49 11.09 -12.59 -11.44
C PHE A 49 10.59 -12.37 -10.01
N GLY A 50 9.78 -11.34 -9.87
CA GLY A 50 8.69 -11.29 -8.92
C GLY A 50 7.90 -10.06 -9.27
N LEU A 51 6.68 -10.23 -9.75
CA LEU A 51 5.74 -9.13 -9.96
C LEU A 51 5.74 -8.29 -8.69
N SER A 52 6.46 -7.17 -8.69
CA SER A 52 6.37 -6.16 -7.65
C SER A 52 5.09 -5.38 -7.94
N LEU A 53 3.97 -6.06 -7.79
CA LEU A 53 2.73 -5.38 -7.52
C LEU A 53 2.96 -4.79 -6.13
N SER A 54 3.20 -3.47 -6.10
CA SER A 54 2.95 -2.67 -4.91
C SER A 54 1.47 -2.87 -4.58
N VAL A 55 1.18 -3.94 -3.86
CA VAL A 55 -0.15 -4.26 -3.35
C VAL A 55 -0.38 -3.26 -2.25
N SER A 56 -0.94 -2.13 -2.65
CA SER A 56 -1.68 -1.26 -1.75
C SER A 56 -2.60 -2.14 -0.89
N SER A 57 -2.59 -1.90 0.42
CA SER A 57 -3.30 -2.58 1.52
C SER A 57 -4.79 -2.97 1.36
N SER A 58 -5.38 -2.87 0.16
CA SER A 58 -6.68 -3.45 -0.19
C SER A 58 -6.88 -3.53 -1.71
N SER A 59 -5.85 -3.94 -2.47
CA SER A 59 -6.02 -4.08 -3.92
C SER A 59 -6.95 -5.27 -4.25
N PRO A 60 -7.85 -5.15 -5.25
CA PRO A 60 -8.79 -6.22 -5.63
C PRO A 60 -8.07 -7.52 -6.02
N LEU A 61 -6.81 -7.41 -6.45
CA LEU A 61 -5.96 -8.53 -6.83
C LEU A 61 -5.70 -9.51 -5.68
N CYS A 62 -5.54 -9.04 -4.44
CA CYS A 62 -5.34 -9.94 -3.30
C CYS A 62 -6.59 -10.75 -2.98
N ALA A 63 -7.77 -10.13 -3.06
CA ALA A 63 -9.01 -10.83 -2.81
C ALA A 63 -9.25 -11.94 -3.84
N GLU A 64 -8.95 -11.68 -5.12
CA GLU A 64 -9.06 -12.67 -6.19
C GLU A 64 -8.09 -13.83 -6.00
N GLN A 65 -6.82 -13.55 -5.68
CA GLN A 65 -5.80 -14.58 -5.44
C GLN A 65 -6.17 -15.51 -4.27
N LEU A 66 -6.63 -14.95 -3.16
CA LEU A 66 -7.03 -15.74 -2.00
C LEU A 66 -8.32 -16.52 -2.24
N ALA A 67 -9.25 -15.97 -3.02
CA ALA A 67 -10.48 -16.66 -3.40
C ALA A 67 -10.24 -17.87 -4.33
N ALA A 68 -9.11 -17.88 -5.06
CA ALA A 68 -8.72 -19.01 -5.90
C ALA A 68 -8.26 -20.24 -5.09
N ILE A 69 -7.94 -20.09 -3.80
CA ILE A 69 -7.49 -21.17 -2.92
C ILE A 69 -8.71 -21.88 -2.30
N PRO A 70 -9.02 -23.13 -2.68
CA PRO A 70 -10.23 -23.81 -2.23
C PRO A 70 -10.39 -23.92 -0.70
N GLU A 71 -9.28 -24.08 0.01
CA GLU A 71 -9.20 -24.21 1.46
C GLU A 71 -9.63 -22.93 2.18
N PHE A 72 -9.59 -21.77 1.50
CA PHE A 72 -9.93 -20.47 2.08
C PHE A 72 -11.39 -20.07 1.88
N LYS A 73 -12.19 -20.86 1.16
CA LYS A 73 -13.61 -20.55 0.89
C LYS A 73 -14.44 -20.31 2.15
N SER A 74 -14.13 -20.99 3.26
CA SER A 74 -14.85 -20.86 4.53
C SER A 74 -14.44 -19.63 5.36
N LEU A 75 -13.35 -18.94 5.01
CA LEU A 75 -12.86 -17.77 5.75
C LEU A 75 -13.74 -16.53 5.56
N GLY A 76 -14.54 -16.50 4.48
CA GLY A 76 -15.40 -15.38 4.12
C GLY A 76 -14.65 -14.30 3.32
N PRO A 77 -15.23 -13.09 3.19
CA PRO A 77 -14.60 -12.01 2.44
C PRO A 77 -13.35 -11.49 3.15
N LEU A 78 -12.31 -11.19 2.36
CA LEU A 78 -11.11 -10.51 2.85
C LEU A 78 -11.48 -9.11 3.36
N PHE A 79 -11.07 -8.78 4.59
CA PHE A 79 -11.29 -7.46 5.18
C PHE A 79 -10.18 -6.47 4.81
N LYS A 80 -8.90 -6.86 5.01
CA LYS A 80 -7.74 -6.02 4.73
C LYS A 80 -6.46 -6.86 4.57
N SER A 81 -5.50 -6.35 3.80
CA SER A 81 -4.12 -6.87 3.76
C SER A 81 -3.14 -5.84 4.32
N SER A 82 -2.04 -6.29 4.92
CA SER A 82 -0.90 -5.41 5.24
C SER A 82 -0.02 -5.17 4.01
N GLU A 83 0.89 -4.21 4.10
CA GLU A 83 2.06 -4.19 3.22
C GLU A 83 2.99 -5.38 3.57
N PRO A 84 3.84 -5.85 2.63
CA PRO A 84 4.80 -6.91 2.90
C PRO A 84 5.89 -6.49 3.88
N VAL A 85 6.20 -7.34 4.85
CA VAL A 85 7.26 -7.13 5.85
C VAL A 85 8.37 -8.16 5.66
N GLN A 86 9.62 -7.72 5.57
CA GLN A 86 10.78 -8.60 5.47
C GLN A 86 10.99 -9.35 6.80
N LEU A 87 11.09 -10.68 6.71
CA LEU A 87 11.27 -11.57 7.85
C LEU A 87 12.67 -12.16 7.96
N THR A 88 13.50 -12.04 6.92
CA THR A 88 14.89 -12.51 6.91
C THR A 88 15.87 -11.36 6.76
N GLU A 89 17.10 -11.52 7.24
CA GLU A 89 18.15 -10.50 7.08
C GLU A 89 18.66 -10.45 5.63
N ALA A 90 19.23 -9.31 5.23
CA ALA A 90 19.65 -9.05 3.85
C ALA A 90 20.78 -9.98 3.35
N GLU A 91 21.51 -10.63 4.26
CA GLU A 91 22.70 -11.43 3.98
C GLU A 91 22.47 -12.94 4.21
N THR A 92 21.21 -13.37 4.33
CA THR A 92 20.85 -14.79 4.41
C THR A 92 20.49 -15.36 3.05
N GLU A 93 20.53 -16.69 2.93
CA GLU A 93 20.30 -17.42 1.67
C GLU A 93 18.84 -17.32 1.21
N TYR A 94 17.92 -17.02 2.11
CA TYR A 94 16.49 -16.91 1.82
C TYR A 94 15.98 -15.50 2.03
N PHE A 95 15.24 -14.99 1.04
CA PHE A 95 14.54 -13.72 1.14
C PHE A 95 13.06 -13.97 1.36
N VAL A 96 12.58 -13.76 2.58
CA VAL A 96 11.17 -13.99 2.96
C VAL A 96 10.52 -12.66 3.32
N ARG A 97 9.37 -12.39 2.70
CA ARG A 97 8.47 -11.31 3.11
C ARG A 97 7.12 -11.91 3.47
N CYS A 98 6.48 -11.34 4.48
CA CYS A 98 5.15 -11.76 4.91
C CYS A 98 4.11 -10.65 4.76
N ILE A 99 2.92 -11.04 4.30
CA ILE A 99 1.71 -10.23 4.24
C ILE A 99 0.69 -10.84 5.20
N LYS A 100 0.03 -9.98 5.98
CA LYS A 100 -1.07 -10.39 6.86
C LYS A 100 -2.40 -10.06 6.20
N HIS A 101 -3.20 -11.09 5.94
CA HIS A 101 -4.55 -10.99 5.41
C HIS A 101 -5.56 -11.21 6.53
N VAL A 102 -6.36 -10.19 6.82
CA VAL A 102 -7.36 -10.20 7.89
C VAL A 102 -8.72 -10.52 7.29
N PHE A 103 -9.39 -11.52 7.88
CA PHE A 103 -10.79 -11.86 7.67
C PHE A 103 -11.57 -11.59 8.96
N THR A 104 -12.89 -11.72 8.94
CA THR A 104 -13.74 -11.44 10.12
C THR A 104 -13.30 -12.22 11.37
N ASN A 105 -12.98 -13.51 11.20
CA ASN A 105 -12.65 -14.41 12.32
C ASN A 105 -11.27 -15.08 12.17
N HIS A 106 -10.51 -14.76 11.12
CA HIS A 106 -9.28 -15.48 10.77
C HIS A 106 -8.21 -14.52 10.26
N ILE A 107 -6.96 -14.98 10.32
CA ILE A 107 -5.81 -14.31 9.72
C ILE A 107 -5.05 -15.33 8.89
N VAL A 108 -4.72 -14.98 7.65
CA VAL A 108 -3.83 -15.76 6.77
C VAL A 108 -2.50 -15.01 6.65
N PHE A 109 -1.40 -15.73 6.80
CA PHE A 109 -0.06 -15.22 6.56
C PHE A 109 0.44 -15.78 5.24
N GLN A 110 0.75 -14.89 4.31
CA GLN A 110 1.38 -15.19 3.02
C GLN A 110 2.82 -14.73 3.04
#